data_AF-A0A9P4UNX0-F1
#
_entry.id   AF-A0A9P4UNX0-F1
#
_cell.length_a   1.000
_cell.length_b   1.000
_cell.length_c   1.000
_cell.angle_alpha   90.00
_cell.angle_beta   90.00
_cell.angle_gamma   90.00
#
_symmetry.space_group_name_H-M   'P 1'
#
loop_
_entity.id
_entity.type
_entity.pdbx_description
1 polymer ?
#
loop_
_entity_poly.entity_id
_entity_poly.type
_entity_poly.pdbx_seq_one_letter_code
_entity_poly.pdbx_strand_id
1 'polypeptide(L)'
;MLEAGLIRSEAKVYNLRHPDPNNPLAYQRASDGSIVGVDHDIEDRVTSKEEGFEKWKDIMSRRFVSGDDNDFDYSSVDTNEAYDDNAEEERRKQETYFDKEEAGFVGEGDPAGETGIQDF
;
A
#
# COMPACT_ATOMS: atom_id res chain seq x y z
N MET A 1 -32.58 0.01 6.22
CA MET A 1 -31.91 1.33 6.14
C MET A 1 -31.85 1.73 4.68
N LEU A 2 -32.46 2.86 4.32
CA LEU A 2 -32.59 3.34 2.93
C LEU A 2 -31.22 3.65 2.30
N GLU A 3 -30.33 4.24 3.10
CA GLU A 3 -28.98 4.64 2.73
C GLU A 3 -28.13 3.48 2.20
N ALA A 4 -28.10 2.34 2.91
CA ALA A 4 -27.39 1.15 2.46
C ALA A 4 -27.93 0.58 1.13
N GLY A 5 -29.22 0.80 0.84
CA GLY A 5 -29.83 0.44 -0.43
C GLY A 5 -29.37 1.38 -1.56
N LEU A 6 -29.32 2.68 -1.27
CA LEU A 6 -28.88 3.71 -2.20
C LEU A 6 -27.42 3.50 -2.60
N ILE A 7 -26.51 3.38 -1.63
CA ILE A 7 -25.07 3.16 -1.86
C ILE A 7 -24.83 1.92 -2.73
N ARG A 8 -25.54 0.82 -2.44
CA ARG A 8 -25.43 -0.42 -3.23
C ARG A 8 -25.91 -0.24 -4.66
N SER A 9 -26.96 0.55 -4.88
CA SER A 9 -27.48 0.83 -6.22
C SER A 9 -26.52 1.72 -7.03
N GLU A 10 -25.88 2.69 -6.38
CA GLU A 10 -24.89 3.58 -7.00
C GLU A 10 -23.64 2.80 -7.40
N ALA A 11 -23.11 1.94 -6.52
CA ALA A 11 -21.97 1.08 -6.81
C ALA A 11 -22.24 0.14 -8.01
N LYS A 12 -23.45 -0.44 -8.10
CA LYS A 12 -23.87 -1.25 -9.24
C LYS A 12 -23.88 -0.46 -10.55
N VAL A 13 -24.40 0.76 -10.53
CA VAL A 13 -24.45 1.64 -11.71
C VAL A 13 -23.05 2.09 -12.13
N TYR A 14 -22.17 2.34 -11.16
CA TYR A 14 -20.78 2.68 -11.41
C TYR A 14 -20.03 1.56 -12.12
N ASN A 15 -20.14 0.31 -11.63
CA ASN A 15 -19.50 -0.85 -12.25
C ASN A 15 -20.01 -1.13 -13.67
N LEU A 16 -21.29 -0.86 -13.96
CA LEU A 16 -21.81 -0.96 -15.33
C LEU A 16 -21.16 0.02 -16.31
N ARG A 17 -20.71 1.18 -15.82
CA ARG A 17 -20.07 2.21 -16.64
C ARG A 17 -18.56 2.03 -16.76
N HIS A 18 -17.96 1.33 -15.79
CA HIS A 18 -16.53 1.04 -15.72
C HIS A 18 -16.32 -0.48 -15.60
N PRO A 19 -16.59 -1.24 -16.66
CA PRO A 19 -16.38 -2.68 -16.64
C PRO A 19 -14.89 -2.97 -16.49
N ASP A 20 -14.51 -3.57 -15.37
CA ASP A 20 -13.16 -4.05 -15.12
C ASP A 20 -13.15 -5.57 -15.35
N PRO A 21 -12.42 -6.08 -16.36
CA PRO A 21 -12.33 -7.51 -16.63
C PRO A 21 -11.67 -8.31 -15.49
N ASN A 22 -10.98 -7.64 -14.57
CA ASN A 22 -10.36 -8.27 -13.40
C ASN A 22 -11.25 -8.19 -12.15
N ASN A 23 -12.40 -7.52 -12.22
CA ASN A 23 -13.34 -7.41 -11.10
C ASN A 23 -14.25 -8.65 -11.04
N PRO A 24 -14.20 -9.46 -9.97
CA PRO A 24 -15.06 -10.65 -9.84
C PRO A 24 -16.54 -10.34 -9.70
N LEU A 25 -16.88 -9.07 -9.45
CA LEU A 25 -18.23 -8.56 -9.30
C LEU A 25 -18.67 -7.82 -10.56
N ALA A 26 -18.61 -8.49 -11.71
CA ALA A 26 -19.15 -7.96 -12.96
C ALA A 26 -20.67 -7.84 -12.87
N TYR A 27 -21.22 -6.73 -13.36
CA TYR A 27 -22.66 -6.49 -13.43
C TYR A 27 -23.08 -6.26 -14.89
N GLN A 28 -24.25 -6.76 -15.29
CA GLN A 28 -24.87 -6.41 -16.57
C GLN A 28 -26.32 -5.97 -16.41
N ARG A 29 -26.83 -5.24 -17.41
CA ARG A 29 -28.26 -5.01 -17.56
C ARG A 29 -28.90 -6.23 -18.24
N ALA A 30 -29.88 -6.83 -17.58
CA ALA A 30 -30.75 -7.83 -18.19
C ALA A 30 -31.72 -7.18 -19.19
N SER A 31 -32.38 -8.01 -20.01
CA SER A 31 -33.33 -7.57 -21.03
C SER A 31 -34.55 -6.84 -20.46
N ASP A 32 -34.87 -7.06 -19.19
CA ASP A 32 -35.92 -6.36 -18.44
C ASP A 32 -35.46 -5.04 -17.80
N GLY A 33 -34.19 -4.67 -17.99
CA GLY A 33 -33.57 -3.46 -17.46
C GLY A 33 -33.01 -3.60 -16.04
N SER A 34 -33.19 -4.74 -15.38
CA SER A 34 -32.62 -5.01 -14.05
C SER A 34 -31.09 -5.17 -14.09
N ILE A 35 -30.40 -4.80 -13.01
CA ILE A 35 -28.94 -4.98 -12.89
C ILE A 35 -28.67 -6.29 -12.16
N VAL A 36 -28.15 -7.26 -12.91
CA VAL A 36 -27.80 -8.60 -12.42
C VAL A 36 -26.29 -8.73 -12.32
N GLY A 37 -25.80 -9.44 -11.29
CA GLY A 37 -24.41 -9.88 -11.27
C GLY A 37 -24.19 -10.91 -12.36
N VAL A 38 -23.13 -10.76 -13.13
CA VAL A 38 -22.66 -11.77 -14.07
C VAL A 38 -21.83 -12.73 -13.22
N ASP A 39 -22.44 -13.83 -12.77
CA ASP A 39 -21.70 -14.89 -12.10
C ASP A 39 -20.68 -15.46 -13.10
N HIS A 40 -19.40 -15.30 -12.83
CA HIS A 40 -18.39 -16.24 -13.30
C HIS A 40 -18.68 -17.55 -12.57
N ASP A 41 -19.14 -18.58 -13.30
CA ASP A 41 -19.47 -19.94 -12.88
C ASP A 41 -20.33 -20.13 -11.60
N ILE A 42 -21.33 -21.02 -11.67
CA ILE A 42 -22.19 -21.37 -10.52
C ILE A 42 -21.36 -21.86 -9.32
N GLU A 43 -20.17 -22.41 -9.56
CA GLU A 43 -19.21 -22.86 -8.54
C GLU A 43 -18.53 -21.70 -7.80
N ASP A 44 -18.43 -20.51 -8.40
CA ASP A 44 -17.78 -19.34 -7.80
C ASP A 44 -18.76 -18.43 -7.05
N ARG A 45 -20.06 -18.77 -7.13
CA ARG A 45 -21.13 -18.04 -6.48
C ARG A 45 -21.09 -18.25 -4.98
N VAL A 46 -20.85 -17.16 -4.28
CA VAL A 46 -20.82 -17.13 -2.82
C VAL A 46 -22.15 -17.63 -2.23
N THR A 47 -22.08 -18.66 -1.39
CA THR A 47 -23.26 -19.32 -0.82
C THR A 47 -23.68 -18.74 0.54
N SER A 48 -22.77 -18.01 1.20
CA SER A 48 -23.01 -17.41 2.51
C SER A 48 -22.53 -15.96 2.59
N LYS A 49 -23.09 -15.20 3.54
CA LYS A 49 -22.65 -13.83 3.80
C LYS A 49 -21.18 -13.76 4.22
N GLU A 50 -20.72 -14.72 5.00
CA GLU A 50 -19.34 -14.79 5.51
C GLU A 50 -18.35 -14.98 4.38
N GLU A 51 -18.58 -15.99 3.53
CA GLU A 51 -17.79 -16.26 2.34
C GLU A 51 -17.75 -15.05 1.39
N GLY A 52 -18.85 -14.30 1.32
CA GLY A 52 -18.94 -13.12 0.45
C GLY A 52 -18.15 -11.95 1.00
N PHE A 53 -18.09 -11.83 2.32
CA PHE A 53 -17.25 -10.86 2.99
C PHE A 53 -15.77 -11.20 2.82
N GLU A 54 -15.39 -12.48 2.91
CA GLU A 54 -14.01 -12.92 2.65
C GLU A 54 -13.58 -12.64 1.20
N LYS A 55 -14.41 -13.00 0.21
CA LYS A 55 -14.12 -12.68 -1.20
C LYS A 55 -14.04 -11.16 -1.43
N TRP A 56 -14.94 -10.39 -0.84
CA TRP A 56 -14.88 -8.93 -0.93
C TRP A 56 -13.59 -8.35 -0.33
N LYS A 57 -13.16 -8.84 0.83
CA LYS A 57 -11.88 -8.43 1.45
C LYS A 57 -10.70 -8.76 0.55
N ASP A 58 -10.64 -9.95 -0.04
CA ASP A 58 -9.57 -10.34 -0.96
C ASP A 58 -9.51 -9.40 -2.18
N ILE A 59 -10.65 -9.09 -2.80
CA ILE A 59 -10.74 -8.15 -3.94
C ILE A 59 -10.24 -6.76 -3.54
N MET A 60 -10.74 -6.22 -2.42
CA MET A 60 -10.31 -4.90 -1.95
C MET A 60 -8.83 -4.87 -1.58
N SER A 61 -8.30 -5.97 -1.04
CA SER A 61 -6.88 -6.09 -0.69
C SER A 61 -6.00 -6.09 -1.94
N ARG A 62 -6.42 -6.80 -3.00
CA ARG A 62 -5.69 -6.79 -4.28
C ARG A 62 -5.71 -5.41 -4.92
N ARG A 63 -6.87 -4.74 -4.96
CA ARG A 63 -6.99 -3.36 -5.45
C ARG A 63 -6.11 -2.40 -4.67
N PHE A 64 -6.06 -2.55 -3.35
CA PHE A 64 -5.22 -1.73 -2.49
C PHE A 64 -3.74 -1.94 -2.82
N VAL A 65 -3.28 -3.19 -2.85
CA VAL A 65 -1.86 -3.53 -3.12
C VAL A 65 -1.43 -3.15 -4.54
N SER A 66 -2.32 -3.19 -5.53
CA SER A 66 -2.01 -2.80 -6.90
C SER A 66 -1.96 -1.30 -7.15
N GLY A 67 -2.42 -0.47 -6.20
CA GLY A 67 -2.53 0.98 -6.41
C GLY A 67 -3.83 1.41 -7.09
N ASP A 68 -4.79 0.50 -7.29
CA ASP A 68 -6.03 0.75 -8.06
C ASP A 68 -7.20 1.22 -7.19
N ASP A 69 -6.97 1.44 -5.89
CA ASP A 69 -7.99 1.99 -5.00
C ASP A 69 -8.01 3.53 -5.05
N ASN A 70 -8.73 4.09 -6.01
CA ASN A 70 -8.83 5.56 -6.21
C ASN A 70 -9.40 6.33 -4.99
N ASP A 71 -10.01 5.64 -4.03
CA ASP A 71 -10.51 6.26 -2.79
C ASP A 71 -9.40 6.43 -1.73
N PHE A 72 -8.24 5.79 -1.93
CA PHE A 72 -7.07 5.90 -1.07
C PHE A 72 -6.03 6.85 -1.68
N ASP A 73 -5.54 7.80 -0.88
CA ASP A 73 -4.45 8.69 -1.29
C ASP A 73 -3.09 8.00 -1.09
N TYR A 74 -2.64 7.27 -2.10
CA TYR A 74 -1.33 6.61 -2.10
C TYR A 74 -0.17 7.59 -1.90
N SER A 75 -0.30 8.84 -2.35
CA SER A 75 0.77 9.83 -2.19
C SER A 75 1.06 10.12 -0.72
N SER A 76 0.05 10.03 0.15
CA SER A 76 0.20 10.23 1.60
C SER A 76 1.09 9.20 2.30
N VAL A 77 1.34 8.06 1.65
CA VAL A 77 2.22 6.99 2.12
C VAL A 77 3.48 6.91 1.26
N ASP A 78 3.33 6.79 -0.06
CA ASP A 78 4.44 6.56 -1.00
C ASP A 78 5.42 7.73 -1.08
N THR A 79 4.96 8.96 -0.79
CA THR A 79 5.81 10.17 -0.84
C THR A 79 6.15 10.71 0.54
N ASN A 80 5.83 9.96 1.59
CA ASN A 80 6.01 10.40 2.96
C ASN A 80 7.34 9.92 3.53
N GLU A 81 8.33 10.82 3.48
CA GLU A 81 9.69 10.58 3.99
C GLU A 81 9.73 10.18 5.48
N ALA A 82 8.68 10.48 6.27
CA ALA A 82 8.63 10.06 7.68
C ALA A 82 8.40 8.56 7.85
N TYR A 83 7.91 7.87 6.81
CA TYR A 83 7.80 6.41 6.77
C TYR A 83 9.04 5.74 6.18
N ASP A 84 9.90 6.49 5.51
CA ASP A 84 11.18 5.99 5.02
C ASP A 84 12.17 5.78 6.18
N ASP A 85 12.93 4.69 6.14
CA ASP A 85 13.98 4.38 7.11
C ASP A 85 15.33 5.04 6.75
N ASN A 86 15.29 6.17 6.05
CA ASN A 86 16.45 6.90 5.54
C ASN A 86 17.53 7.14 6.61
N ALA A 87 17.13 7.47 7.84
CA ALA A 87 18.05 7.68 8.96
C ALA A 87 18.83 6.40 9.34
N GLU A 88 18.19 5.24 9.31
CA GLU A 88 18.81 3.95 9.59
C GLU A 88 19.75 3.56 8.44
N GLU A 89 19.31 3.74 7.19
CA GLU A 89 20.12 3.49 6.00
C GLU A 89 21.36 4.37 5.94
N GLU A 90 21.25 5.65 6.28
CA GLU A 90 22.40 6.55 6.41
C GLU A 90 23.36 6.10 7.51
N ARG A 91 22.85 5.69 8.68
CA ARG A 91 23.68 5.17 9.76
C ARG A 91 24.47 3.95 9.32
N ARG A 92 23.82 2.97 8.68
CA ARG A 92 24.47 1.75 8.16
C ARG A 92 25.55 2.06 7.13
N LYS A 93 25.29 3.02 6.23
CA LYS A 93 26.27 3.48 5.24
C LYS A 93 27.50 4.11 5.90
N GLN A 94 27.28 4.93 6.93
CA GLN A 94 28.37 5.55 7.69
C GLN A 94 29.17 4.53 8.48
N GLU A 95 28.51 3.61 9.20
CA GLU A 95 29.18 2.50 9.91
C GLU A 95 30.06 1.69 8.94
N THR A 96 29.52 1.30 7.78
CA THR A 96 30.27 0.59 6.73
C THR A 96 31.45 1.39 6.19
N TYR A 97 31.33 2.72 6.10
CA TYR A 97 32.41 3.59 5.65
C TYR A 97 33.54 3.65 6.70
N PHE A 98 33.20 3.89 7.97
CA PHE A 98 34.18 3.98 9.05
C PHE A 98 34.87 2.66 9.35
N ASP A 99 34.16 1.53 9.28
CA ASP A 99 34.76 0.21 9.45
C ASP A 99 35.83 -0.12 8.41
N LYS A 100 35.80 0.55 7.25
CA LYS A 100 36.79 0.39 6.16
C LYS A 100 37.95 1.38 6.24
N GLU A 101 37.83 2.46 7.02
CA GLU A 101 38.94 3.39 7.21
C GLU A 101 39.92 2.83 8.24
N GLU A 102 41.20 2.74 7.85
CA GLU A 102 42.27 2.63 8.83
C GLU A 102 42.61 4.02 9.38
N ALA A 103 42.77 4.12 10.69
CA ALA A 103 43.10 5.39 11.35
C ALA A 103 44.46 5.92 10.85
N GLY A 104 44.43 7.00 10.07
CA GLY A 104 45.61 7.73 9.61
C GLY A 104 45.88 8.96 10.47
N PHE A 105 47.04 9.04 11.11
CA PHE A 105 47.45 10.23 11.86
C PHE A 105 48.15 11.23 10.94
N VAL A 106 47.79 12.51 11.02
CA VAL A 106 48.45 13.59 10.27
C VAL A 106 49.55 14.20 11.13
N GLY A 107 50.79 13.70 11.00
CA GLY A 107 51.97 14.23 11.69
C GLY A 107 53.12 13.22 11.79
N GLU A 108 54.37 13.68 11.97
CA GLU A 108 55.49 12.83 12.37
C GLU A 108 55.50 12.66 13.89
N GLY A 109 55.13 11.48 14.40
CA GLY A 109 55.21 11.12 15.82
C GLY A 109 54.07 10.22 16.32
N ASP A 110 54.26 9.60 17.49
CA ASP A 110 53.23 8.81 18.18
C ASP A 110 52.10 9.71 18.73
N PRO A 111 50.84 9.24 18.75
CA PRO A 111 49.71 10.04 19.18
C PRO A 111 49.78 10.36 20.69
N ALA A 112 50.12 11.60 21.02
CA ALA A 112 49.97 12.15 22.37
C ALA A 112 48.56 12.72 22.51
N GLY A 113 47.68 12.00 23.20
CA GLY A 113 46.30 12.43 23.43
C GLY A 113 46.21 13.60 24.40
N GLU A 114 46.09 14.81 23.85
CA GLU A 114 45.44 15.94 24.52
C GLU A 114 44.43 16.54 23.54
N THR A 115 43.23 15.96 23.48
CA THR A 115 42.10 16.60 22.79
C THR A 115 41.75 17.85 23.60
N GLY A 116 42.23 19.01 23.14
CA GLY A 116 42.19 20.29 23.85
C GLY A 116 40.79 20.82 24.15
N ILE A 117 40.14 20.25 25.16
CA ILE A 117 39.14 20.96 25.97
C ILE A 117 39.94 21.71 27.03
N GLN A 118 40.22 22.99 26.77
CA GLN A 118 40.73 23.88 27.79
C GLN A 118 39.53 24.43 28.57
N ASP A 119 39.31 23.91 29.78
CA ASP A 119 38.42 24.52 30.76
C ASP A 119 38.97 25.90 31.13
N PHE A 120 38.29 26.95 30.69
CA PHE A 120 38.42 28.31 31.20
C PHE A 120 37.21 28.65 32.08
#